data_AF-A0A8T4FIY6-F1
#
_entry.id   AF-A0A8T4FIY6-F1
#
_cell.length_a   1.000
_cell.length_b   1.000
_cell.length_c   1.000
_cell.angle_alpha   90.00
_cell.angle_beta   90.00
_cell.angle_gamma   90.00
#
_symmetry.space_group_name_H-M   'P 1'
#
loop_
_entity.id
_entity.type
_entity.pdbx_description
1 polymer ?
#
loop_
_entity_poly.entity_id
_entity_poly.type
_entity_poly.pdbx_seq_one_letter_code
_entity_poly.pdbx_strand_id
1 'polypeptide(L)'
;VVEKGHPLENQCIAGKVLAFPYGKGSTVGSYIMYALRRNNVAPVAIINDTAETIIATGAIIGDIPLVDSLSKSLDDVADGTSVTVDADKGTVTVE
;
A
#
# COMPACT_ATOMS: atom_id res chain seq x y z
N VAL A 1 -9.66 -1.93 8.28
CA VAL A 1 -8.98 -0.81 8.97
C VAL A 1 -9.79 -0.44 10.19
N VAL A 2 -9.15 -0.28 11.34
CA VAL A 2 -9.84 -0.10 12.64
C VAL A 2 -9.62 1.29 13.26
N GLU A 3 -8.80 2.13 12.64
CA GLU A 3 -8.55 3.48 13.12
C GLU A 3 -9.79 4.35 12.92
N LYS A 4 -10.31 4.92 14.01
CA LYS A 4 -11.50 5.79 14.00
C LYS A 4 -11.22 7.09 13.25
N GLY A 5 -12.13 7.49 12.38
CA GLY A 5 -12.00 8.69 11.55
C GLY A 5 -11.04 8.53 10.36
N HIS A 6 -10.49 7.33 10.14
CA HIS A 6 -9.69 7.05 8.96
C HIS A 6 -10.61 6.97 7.72
N PRO A 7 -10.21 7.49 6.54
CA PRO A 7 -11.04 7.42 5.33
C PRO A 7 -11.51 6.00 4.96
N LEU A 8 -10.68 5.01 5.28
CA LEU A 8 -10.96 3.58 5.09
C LEU A 8 -11.51 2.86 6.33
N GLU A 9 -11.99 3.56 7.37
CA GLU A 9 -12.54 2.93 8.58
C GLU A 9 -13.59 1.85 8.21
N ASN A 10 -13.50 0.68 8.86
CA ASN A 10 -14.32 -0.51 8.59
C ASN A 10 -14.16 -1.15 7.20
N GLN A 11 -13.24 -0.67 6.36
CA GLN A 11 -12.94 -1.30 5.06
C GLN A 11 -11.87 -2.39 5.18
N CYS A 12 -11.99 -3.44 4.38
CA CYS A 12 -10.97 -4.47 4.24
C CYS A 12 -10.02 -4.13 3.07
N ILE A 13 -8.71 -4.22 3.33
CA ILE A 13 -7.65 -4.02 2.34
C ILE A 13 -7.12 -5.34 1.76
N ALA A 14 -7.58 -6.48 2.29
CA ALA A 14 -7.16 -7.79 1.81
C ALA A 14 -7.50 -7.96 0.33
N GLY A 15 -6.53 -8.41 -0.46
CA GLY A 15 -6.77 -8.66 -1.89
C GLY A 15 -6.82 -7.39 -2.75
N LYS A 16 -6.61 -6.19 -2.17
CA LYS A 16 -6.71 -4.90 -2.87
C LYS A 16 -5.36 -4.23 -3.01
N VAL A 17 -5.23 -3.31 -3.96
CA VAL A 17 -4.09 -2.41 -4.05
C VAL A 17 -4.32 -1.29 -3.05
N LEU A 18 -3.35 -1.07 -2.15
CA LEU A 18 -3.42 -0.01 -1.15
C LEU A 18 -2.56 1.17 -1.61
N ALA A 19 -3.21 2.26 -2.00
CA ALA A 19 -2.55 3.49 -2.44
C ALA A 19 -2.67 4.58 -1.36
N PHE A 20 -1.56 5.24 -1.04
CA PHE A 20 -1.54 6.38 -0.12
C PHE A 20 -0.30 7.25 -0.36
N PRO A 21 -0.34 8.56 -0.10
CA PRO A 21 0.75 9.43 -0.51
C PRO A 21 2.01 9.25 0.36
N TYR A 22 1.84 9.15 1.69
CA TYR A 22 2.95 9.09 2.65
C TYR A 22 2.63 8.19 3.84
N GLY A 23 3.69 7.66 4.46
CA GLY A 23 3.59 7.00 5.75
C GLY A 23 3.19 7.96 6.87
N LYS A 24 2.52 7.43 7.90
CA LYS A 24 2.21 8.19 9.13
C LYS A 24 3.39 8.28 10.11
N GLY A 25 4.54 7.67 9.79
CA GLY A 25 5.64 7.46 10.73
C GLY A 25 5.27 6.47 11.83
N SER A 26 5.66 5.20 11.68
CA SER A 26 5.39 4.16 12.70
C SER A 26 6.54 3.17 12.79
N THR A 27 7.23 3.11 13.92
CA THR A 27 8.34 2.16 14.14
C THR A 27 7.90 0.68 14.01
N VAL A 28 6.61 0.39 14.14
CA VAL A 28 6.04 -0.98 14.16
C VAL A 28 5.31 -1.31 12.84
N GLY A 29 5.20 -0.37 11.90
CA GLY A 29 4.42 -0.56 10.66
C GLY A 29 4.85 -1.78 9.85
N SER A 30 6.15 -2.10 9.82
CA SER A 30 6.69 -3.26 9.13
C SER A 30 6.18 -4.59 9.70
N TYR A 31 6.04 -4.70 11.02
CA TYR A 31 5.49 -5.90 11.66
C TYR A 31 3.99 -6.07 11.39
N ILE A 32 3.27 -4.97 11.18
CA ILE A 32 1.86 -5.03 10.79
C ILE A 32 1.75 -5.61 9.37
N MET A 33 2.56 -5.15 8.42
CA MET A 33 2.55 -5.72 7.05
C MET A 33 2.88 -7.22 7.05
N TYR A 34 3.89 -7.63 7.83
CA TYR A 34 4.21 -9.04 8.03
C TYR A 34 3.03 -9.84 8.61
N ALA A 35 2.39 -9.32 9.66
CA ALA A 35 1.23 -9.96 10.28
C ALA A 35 0.06 -10.08 9.28
N LEU A 36 -0.20 -9.05 8.49
CA LEU A 36 -1.25 -9.09 7.46
C LEU A 36 -0.98 -10.18 6.43
N ARG A 37 0.27 -10.33 5.96
CA ARG A 37 0.65 -11.39 5.02
C ARG A 37 0.44 -12.77 5.64
N ARG A 38 0.95 -12.98 6.85
CA ARG A 38 0.83 -14.26 7.57
C ARG A 38 -0.63 -14.67 7.81
N ASN A 39 -1.53 -13.69 7.97
CA ASN A 39 -2.95 -13.92 8.16
C ASN A 39 -3.76 -13.93 6.85
N ASN A 40 -3.12 -13.91 5.68
CA ASN A 40 -3.76 -13.87 4.35
C ASN A 40 -4.74 -12.71 4.16
N VAL A 41 -4.49 -11.57 4.83
CA VAL A 41 -5.30 -10.36 4.75
C VAL A 41 -4.48 -9.13 4.32
N ALA A 42 -3.31 -9.37 3.73
CA ALA A 42 -2.47 -8.35 3.13
C ALA A 42 -3.09 -7.75 1.86
N PRO A 43 -2.77 -6.48 1.54
CA PRO A 43 -2.99 -5.95 0.21
C PRO A 43 -2.16 -6.74 -0.82
N VAL A 44 -2.62 -6.75 -2.08
CA VAL A 44 -1.90 -7.42 -3.18
C VAL A 44 -0.74 -6.58 -3.71
N ALA A 45 -0.78 -5.26 -3.50
CA ALA A 45 0.30 -4.34 -3.79
C ALA A 45 0.12 -3.04 -2.99
N ILE A 46 1.20 -2.29 -2.84
CA ILE A 46 1.21 -0.94 -2.25
C ILE A 46 1.71 0.05 -3.30
N ILE A 47 1.09 1.23 -3.31
CA ILE A 47 1.53 2.36 -4.13
C ILE A 47 1.74 3.56 -3.22
N ASN A 48 2.91 4.19 -3.31
CA ASN A 48 3.23 5.42 -2.61
C ASN A 48 3.75 6.52 -3.55
N ASP A 49 3.46 7.77 -3.21
CA ASP A 49 4.14 8.91 -3.83
C ASP A 49 5.56 9.03 -3.27
N THR A 50 5.72 8.83 -1.96
CA THR A 50 7.04 8.72 -1.32
C THR A 50 7.00 7.74 -0.15
N ALA A 51 7.72 6.63 -0.29
CA ALA A 51 7.79 5.58 0.70
C ALA A 51 8.92 5.85 1.71
N GLU A 52 8.57 5.85 2.99
CA GLU A 52 9.55 5.81 4.07
C GLU A 52 10.21 4.43 4.16
N THR A 53 11.44 4.36 4.67
CA THR A 53 12.19 3.09 4.86
C THR A 53 11.38 2.02 5.58
N ILE A 54 10.51 2.40 6.51
CA ILE A 54 9.67 1.48 7.28
C ILE A 54 8.63 0.79 6.38
N ILE A 55 8.01 1.53 5.46
CA ILE A 55 7.05 0.98 4.50
C ILE A 55 7.76 -0.01 3.59
N ALA A 56 8.89 0.41 3.00
CA ALA A 56 9.69 -0.45 2.15
C ALA A 56 10.12 -1.74 2.87
N THR A 57 10.58 -1.62 4.12
CA THR A 57 10.93 -2.77 4.96
C THR A 57 9.72 -3.67 5.21
N GLY A 58 8.56 -3.09 5.51
CA GLY A 58 7.33 -3.84 5.72
C GLY A 58 6.85 -4.58 4.48
N ALA A 59 6.95 -3.95 3.30
CA ALA A 59 6.61 -4.54 2.02
C ALA A 59 7.52 -5.73 1.69
N ILE A 60 8.84 -5.58 1.89
CA ILE A 60 9.82 -6.65 1.70
C ILE A 60 9.55 -7.83 2.63
N ILE A 61 9.37 -7.58 3.94
CA ILE A 61 9.12 -8.65 4.92
C ILE A 61 7.75 -9.30 4.67
N GLY A 62 6.77 -8.50 4.24
CA GLY A 62 5.42 -8.95 3.91
C GLY A 62 5.30 -9.63 2.55
N ASP A 63 6.36 -9.67 1.73
CA ASP A 63 6.29 -10.17 0.35
C ASP A 63 5.14 -9.48 -0.43
N ILE A 64 5.07 -8.15 -0.30
CA ILE A 64 4.05 -7.30 -0.93
C ILE A 64 4.77 -6.42 -1.96
N PRO A 65 4.38 -6.48 -3.25
CA PRO A 65 4.86 -5.56 -4.27
C PRO A 65 4.62 -4.10 -3.85
N LEU A 66 5.65 -3.26 -3.95
CA LEU A 66 5.60 -1.83 -3.65
C LEU A 66 6.15 -1.06 -4.84
N VAL A 67 5.39 -0.08 -5.33
CA VAL A 67 5.88 0.95 -6.25
C VAL A 67 5.87 2.29 -5.51
N ASP A 68 6.96 3.02 -5.65
CA ASP A 68 7.18 4.32 -5.04
C ASP A 68 7.61 5.35 -6.09
N SER A 69 7.64 6.64 -5.73
CA SER A 69 8.12 7.74 -6.56
C SER A 69 7.33 7.89 -7.86
N LEU A 70 6.00 7.92 -7.73
CA LEU A 70 5.11 8.08 -8.87
C LEU A 70 5.36 9.41 -9.61
N SER A 71 5.33 9.34 -10.94
CA SER A 71 5.48 10.52 -11.81
C SER A 71 4.22 11.39 -11.86
N LYS A 72 3.06 10.84 -11.47
CA LYS A 72 1.77 11.52 -11.31
C LYS A 72 1.27 11.29 -9.89
N SER A 73 0.65 12.30 -9.30
CA SER A 73 0.08 12.19 -7.95
C SER A 73 -0.99 11.10 -7.90
N LEU A 74 -1.07 10.40 -6.77
CA LEU A 74 -2.18 9.49 -6.46
C LEU A 74 -3.55 10.17 -6.44
N ASP A 75 -3.62 11.51 -6.38
CA ASP A 75 -4.87 12.28 -6.38
C ASP A 75 -5.78 11.98 -7.60
N ASP A 76 -5.19 11.55 -8.72
CA ASP A 76 -5.92 11.21 -9.94
C ASP A 76 -6.54 9.79 -9.90
N VAL A 77 -6.24 8.99 -8.88
CA VAL A 77 -6.73 7.60 -8.73
C VAL A 77 -7.85 7.54 -7.69
N ALA A 78 -9.08 7.39 -8.16
CA ALA A 78 -10.24 7.23 -7.29
C ALA A 78 -10.28 5.84 -6.61
N ASP A 79 -10.85 5.76 -5.41
CA ASP A 79 -11.09 4.47 -4.75
C ASP A 79 -12.00 3.58 -5.62
N GLY A 80 -11.70 2.28 -5.64
CA GLY A 80 -12.38 1.30 -6.50
C GLY A 80 -11.90 1.26 -7.95
N THR A 81 -10.94 2.10 -8.35
CA THR A 81 -10.32 2.04 -9.68
C THR A 81 -9.45 0.78 -9.83
N SER A 82 -9.55 0.11 -10.98
CA SER A 82 -8.69 -1.04 -11.29
C SER A 82 -7.34 -0.56 -11.78
N VAL A 83 -6.27 -1.12 -11.21
CA VAL A 83 -4.90 -0.73 -11.54
C VAL A 83 -4.02 -1.97 -11.67
N THR A 84 -3.09 -1.92 -12.61
CA THR A 84 -2.00 -2.88 -12.73
C THR A 84 -0.73 -2.31 -12.10
N VAL A 85 -0.14 -3.06 -11.17
CA VAL A 85 1.11 -2.69 -10.48
C VAL A 85 2.21 -3.66 -10.90
N ASP A 86 3.27 -3.14 -11.51
CA ASP A 86 4.48 -3.88 -11.88
C ASP A 86 5.65 -3.30 -11.06
N ALA A 87 6.00 -3.99 -9.96
CA ALA A 87 7.06 -3.56 -9.06
C ALA A 87 8.47 -3.85 -9.61
N ASP A 88 8.61 -4.77 -10.56
CA ASP A 88 9.90 -5.05 -11.22
C ASP A 88 10.28 -3.90 -12.16
N LYS A 89 9.29 -3.32 -12.86
CA LYS A 89 9.48 -2.16 -13.74
C LYS A 89 9.25 -0.82 -13.04
N GLY A 90 8.69 -0.82 -11.84
CA GLY A 90 8.33 0.39 -11.09
C GLY A 90 7.19 1.17 -11.75
N THR A 91 6.21 0.50 -12.35
CA THR A 91 5.13 1.16 -13.10
C THR A 91 3.74 0.83 -12.54
N VAL A 92 2.87 1.83 -12.56
CA VAL A 92 1.43 1.70 -12.27
C VAL A 92 0.65 2.13 -13.50
N THR A 93 -0.30 1.31 -13.94
CA THR A 93 -1.22 1.62 -15.05
C THR A 93 -2.64 1.59 -14.53
N VAL A 94 -3.41 2.64 -14.84
CA VAL A 94 -4.84 2.73 -14.52
C VAL A 94 -5.64 2.18 -15.69
N GLU A 95 -6.66 1.37 -15.40
CA GLU A 95 -7.60 0.81 -16.39
C GLU A 95 -8.84 1.69 -16.60
#